data_AF-A0A3C1K706-F1
#
_entry.id   AF-A0A3C1K706-F1
#
_cell.length_a   1.000
_cell.length_b   1.000
_cell.length_c   1.000
_cell.angle_alpha   90.00
_cell.angle_beta   90.00
_cell.angle_gamma   90.00
#
_symmetry.space_group_name_H-M   'P 1'
#
loop_
_entity.id
_entity.type
_entity.pdbx_description
1 polymer ?
#
loop_
_entity_poly.entity_id
_entity_poly.type
_entity_poly.pdbx_seq_one_letter_code
_entity_poly.pdbx_strand_id
1 'polypeptide(L)'
;METNDNILKQLKKQQKQDRSRIFRVVEYLDYCAIFEHCPVEIIDGYIISDVDNYEIFASFVFRNVSKKKIESLDIRLICYQNQNIPYIKIPFTYSFKSFTLGNREINGKRIRDKKQIQNPYIAPSESFGETVYIPIPETYFSKFELEISGVKYADGNYEKLEVIAGKRVTKYKDLTDESKFIYSKLNIFSAAEELFPTRFVPQKGEYAWLCCCGQKNLNELDKCENCLRDRDWQFENLEVNKLENAAKEIAEEEKAYFKNEKTSYSQLKFLQTDEDIQRKVKAYELAMKKVAEDERRRMSRRMWLLPRIFLCFVIIYLISQLIIFIYSRLRG
;
A
#
# COMPACT_ATOMS: atom_id res chain seq x y z
N MET A 1 33.02 0.14 14.37
CA MET A 1 31.70 0.19 15.06
C MET A 1 31.03 1.56 14.96
N GLU A 2 31.76 2.68 14.88
CA GLU A 2 31.18 4.04 14.77
C GLU A 2 30.45 4.34 13.45
N THR A 3 30.79 3.65 12.35
CA THR A 3 30.20 3.84 11.02
C THR A 3 28.72 3.46 10.94
N ASN A 4 28.32 2.38 11.62
CA ASN A 4 26.92 1.90 11.60
C ASN A 4 25.98 2.81 12.39
N ASP A 5 26.43 3.39 13.51
CA ASP A 5 25.61 4.28 14.33
C ASP A 5 25.37 5.63 13.65
N ASN A 6 26.35 6.15 12.91
CA ASN A 6 26.20 7.38 12.14
C ASN A 6 25.23 7.19 10.96
N ILE A 7 25.31 6.08 10.23
CA ILE A 7 24.35 5.74 9.17
C ILE A 7 22.94 5.62 9.75
N LEU A 8 22.78 4.94 10.90
CA LEU A 8 21.48 4.80 11.56
C LEU A 8 20.88 6.14 11.99
N LYS A 9 21.71 7.06 12.50
CA LYS A 9 21.29 8.43 12.86
C LYS A 9 20.86 9.22 11.62
N GLN A 10 21.57 9.10 10.52
CA GLN A 10 21.22 9.74 9.25
C GLN A 10 19.88 9.22 8.72
N LEU A 11 19.69 7.89 8.65
CA LEU A 11 18.43 7.28 8.21
C LEU A 11 17.24 7.73 9.08
N LYS A 12 17.40 7.76 10.40
CA LYS A 12 16.36 8.27 11.32
C LYS A 12 16.06 9.75 11.11
N LYS A 13 17.07 10.56 10.79
CA LYS A 13 16.89 12.00 10.53
C LYS A 13 16.15 12.21 9.21
N GLN A 14 16.58 11.51 8.16
CA GLN A 14 15.95 11.54 6.85
C GLN A 14 14.49 11.11 6.93
N GLN A 15 14.19 9.97 7.56
CA GLN A 15 12.80 9.50 7.73
C GLN A 15 11.90 10.54 8.45
N LYS A 16 12.43 11.26 9.43
CA LYS A 16 11.68 12.33 10.12
C LYS A 16 11.44 13.54 9.23
N GLN A 17 12.44 13.93 8.44
CA GLN A 17 12.30 15.01 7.46
C GLN A 17 11.26 14.63 6.42
N ASP A 18 11.37 13.43 5.86
CA ASP A 18 10.46 12.87 4.87
C ASP A 18 9.02 12.82 5.38
N ARG A 19 8.81 12.34 6.61
CA ARG A 19 7.49 12.33 7.25
C ARG A 19 6.88 13.72 7.48
N SER A 20 7.69 14.79 7.45
CA SER A 20 7.22 16.17 7.66
C SER A 20 6.88 16.93 6.37
N ARG A 21 7.25 16.34 5.22
CA ARG A 21 6.95 16.86 3.89
C ARG A 21 5.47 16.66 3.55
N ILE A 22 4.96 17.52 2.68
CA ILE A 22 3.61 17.41 2.13
C ILE A 22 3.76 17.02 0.68
N PHE A 23 3.01 16.00 0.27
CA PHE A 23 3.08 15.47 -1.08
C PHE A 23 1.73 15.56 -1.77
N ARG A 24 1.77 15.65 -3.09
CA ARG A 24 0.64 15.43 -3.99
C ARG A 24 0.88 14.14 -4.78
N VAL A 25 -0.18 13.41 -5.10
CA VAL A 25 -0.06 12.26 -5.99
C VAL A 25 0.00 12.75 -7.44
N VAL A 26 1.02 12.30 -8.15
CA VAL A 26 1.19 12.54 -9.59
C VAL A 26 0.55 11.40 -10.38
N GLU A 27 0.78 10.16 -9.94
CA GLU A 27 0.28 8.97 -10.61
C GLU A 27 -0.03 7.87 -9.60
N TYR A 28 -1.13 7.15 -9.82
CA TYR A 28 -1.43 5.91 -9.12
C TYR A 28 -1.02 4.72 -9.99
N LEU A 29 -0.19 3.84 -9.43
CA LEU A 29 0.31 2.65 -10.09
C LEU A 29 -0.58 1.45 -9.74
N ASP A 30 -1.28 0.93 -10.74
CA ASP A 30 -2.29 -0.11 -10.56
C ASP A 30 -1.68 -1.52 -10.60
N TYR A 31 -1.53 -2.15 -9.43
CA TYR A 31 -1.01 -3.52 -9.30
C TYR A 31 -2.12 -4.53 -8.94
N CYS A 32 -3.11 -4.67 -9.83
CA CYS A 32 -4.30 -5.49 -9.55
C CYS A 32 -4.08 -7.01 -9.58
N ALA A 33 -3.04 -7.51 -10.26
CA ALA A 33 -2.82 -8.95 -10.39
C ALA A 33 -2.23 -9.59 -9.11
N ILE A 34 -2.48 -10.88 -8.92
CA ILE A 34 -1.85 -11.69 -7.87
C ILE A 34 -0.47 -12.16 -8.34
N PHE A 35 0.50 -12.11 -7.43
CA PHE A 35 1.85 -12.60 -7.65
C PHE A 35 1.95 -14.06 -7.24
N GLU A 36 2.12 -14.94 -8.23
CA GLU A 36 2.45 -16.34 -7.98
C GLU A 36 3.81 -16.45 -7.29
N HIS A 37 3.91 -17.38 -6.33
CA HIS A 37 5.14 -17.65 -5.58
C HIS A 37 5.75 -16.43 -4.88
N CYS A 38 4.95 -15.41 -4.59
CA CYS A 38 5.39 -14.24 -3.84
C CYS A 38 4.71 -14.22 -2.45
N PRO A 39 5.48 -14.17 -1.36
CA PRO A 39 4.94 -14.09 0.00
C PRO A 39 4.36 -12.71 0.34
N VAL A 40 4.44 -11.76 -0.59
CA VAL A 40 4.01 -10.37 -0.43
C VAL A 40 3.19 -9.92 -1.63
N GLU A 41 2.11 -9.20 -1.37
CA GLU A 41 1.30 -8.55 -2.39
C GLU A 41 1.47 -7.04 -2.33
N ILE A 42 1.48 -6.39 -3.50
CA ILE A 42 1.37 -4.93 -3.59
C ILE A 42 -0.10 -4.57 -3.48
N ILE A 43 -0.43 -3.73 -2.51
CA ILE A 43 -1.79 -3.22 -2.26
C ILE A 43 -2.01 -1.93 -3.05
N ASP A 44 -1.06 -1.00 -2.95
CA ASP A 44 -1.10 0.27 -3.67
C ASP A 44 0.32 0.71 -4.07
N GLY A 45 0.43 1.44 -5.17
CA GLY A 45 1.65 2.12 -5.59
C GLY A 45 1.34 3.53 -6.06
N TYR A 46 2.25 4.47 -5.78
CA TYR A 46 2.07 5.88 -6.09
C TYR A 46 3.39 6.49 -6.57
N ILE A 47 3.30 7.36 -7.58
CA ILE A 47 4.30 8.38 -7.85
C ILE A 47 3.80 9.69 -7.24
N ILE A 48 4.63 10.31 -6.42
CA ILE A 48 4.28 11.48 -5.63
C ILE A 48 5.31 12.59 -5.86
N SER A 49 4.87 13.83 -5.70
CA SER A 49 5.71 15.02 -5.81
C SER A 49 5.61 15.83 -4.53
N ASP A 50 6.75 16.24 -3.98
CA ASP A 50 6.80 17.16 -2.87
C ASP A 50 6.22 18.52 -3.30
N VAL A 51 5.34 19.09 -2.49
CA VAL A 51 4.65 20.34 -2.81
C VAL A 51 5.60 21.55 -2.73
N ASP A 52 6.62 21.49 -1.88
CA ASP A 52 7.49 22.63 -1.59
C ASP A 52 8.65 22.72 -2.59
N ASN A 53 9.24 21.59 -2.99
CA ASN A 53 10.43 21.57 -3.87
C ASN A 53 10.27 20.73 -5.16
N TYR A 54 9.11 20.15 -5.40
CA TYR A 54 8.79 19.35 -6.60
C TYR A 54 9.61 18.07 -6.80
N GLU A 55 10.40 17.64 -5.83
CA GLU A 55 11.10 16.35 -5.87
C GLU A 55 10.09 15.19 -6.04
N ILE A 56 10.44 14.20 -6.87
CA ILE A 56 9.57 13.07 -7.20
C ILE A 56 10.01 11.84 -6.43
N PHE A 57 9.03 11.09 -5.92
CA PHE A 57 9.26 9.85 -5.18
C PHE A 57 8.29 8.77 -5.63
N ALA A 58 8.69 7.51 -5.49
CA ALA A 58 7.78 6.38 -5.49
C ALA A 58 7.43 5.97 -4.04
N SER A 59 6.20 5.52 -3.84
CA SER A 59 5.75 4.92 -2.59
C SER A 59 4.90 3.70 -2.86
N PHE A 60 5.16 2.62 -2.11
CA PHE A 60 4.46 1.35 -2.29
C PHE A 60 3.96 0.85 -0.94
N VAL A 61 2.74 0.32 -0.94
CA VAL A 61 2.14 -0.36 0.20
C VAL A 61 2.10 -1.84 -0.12
N PHE A 62 2.71 -2.63 0.75
CA PHE A 62 2.78 -4.07 0.63
C PHE A 62 1.98 -4.73 1.74
N ARG A 63 1.53 -5.97 1.52
CA ARG A 63 0.94 -6.83 2.54
C ARG A 63 1.65 -8.18 2.57
N ASN A 64 2.06 -8.63 3.75
CA ASN A 64 2.55 -10.00 3.92
C ASN A 64 1.36 -10.97 3.81
N VAL A 65 1.35 -11.76 2.74
CA VAL A 65 0.31 -12.76 2.47
C VAL A 65 0.74 -14.18 2.84
N SER A 66 2.00 -14.34 3.25
CA SER A 66 2.51 -15.62 3.75
C SER A 66 2.18 -15.85 5.22
N LYS A 67 2.22 -17.12 5.63
CA LYS A 67 2.15 -17.53 7.05
C LYS A 67 3.42 -17.21 7.83
N LYS A 68 4.52 -16.90 7.15
CA LYS A 68 5.82 -16.64 7.78
C LYS A 68 5.98 -15.16 8.09
N LYS A 69 6.70 -14.87 9.18
CA LYS A 69 7.10 -13.50 9.50
C LYS A 69 8.27 -13.08 8.62
N ILE A 70 8.23 -11.85 8.13
CA ILE A 70 9.25 -11.29 7.23
C ILE A 70 10.16 -10.33 8.02
N GLU A 71 11.47 -10.47 7.88
CA GLU A 71 12.48 -9.54 8.40
C GLU A 71 12.66 -8.34 7.45
N SER A 72 12.79 -8.61 6.15
CA SER A 72 12.96 -7.59 5.14
C SER A 72 12.42 -8.01 3.77
N LEU A 73 12.04 -7.00 2.98
CA LEU A 73 11.65 -7.14 1.57
C LEU A 73 12.60 -6.29 0.73
N ASP A 74 13.24 -6.93 -0.26
CA ASP A 74 14.11 -6.26 -1.22
C ASP A 74 13.38 -6.07 -2.54
N ILE A 75 13.37 -4.83 -3.02
CA ILE A 75 12.77 -4.45 -4.29
C ILE A 75 13.77 -3.73 -5.19
N ARG A 76 13.44 -3.62 -6.47
CA ARG A 76 14.08 -2.70 -7.40
C ARG A 76 13.02 -1.91 -8.16
N LEU A 77 13.12 -0.59 -8.08
CA LEU A 77 12.33 0.30 -8.93
C LEU A 77 13.07 0.48 -10.25
N ILE A 78 12.46 0.03 -11.33
CA ILE A 78 13.02 0.08 -12.67
C ILE A 78 12.42 1.29 -13.39
N CYS A 79 13.28 2.25 -13.74
CA CYS A 79 12.89 3.51 -14.38
C CYS A 79 13.29 3.48 -15.86
N TYR A 80 12.36 3.81 -16.75
CA TYR A 80 12.54 3.82 -18.20
C TYR A 80 12.44 5.24 -18.73
N GLN A 81 13.35 5.65 -19.62
CA GLN A 81 13.37 7.02 -20.16
C GLN A 81 12.53 7.15 -21.44
N ASN A 82 12.94 6.53 -22.55
CA ASN A 82 12.24 6.67 -23.86
C ASN A 82 12.12 5.34 -24.64
N GLN A 83 12.63 4.22 -24.11
CA GLN A 83 12.60 2.88 -24.71
C GLN A 83 12.24 1.86 -23.62
N ASN A 84 11.81 0.65 -24.00
CA ASN A 84 11.62 -0.48 -23.07
C ASN A 84 12.94 -1.05 -22.50
N ILE A 85 14.03 -0.28 -22.54
CA ILE A 85 15.32 -0.61 -21.93
C ILE A 85 15.36 0.11 -20.58
N PRO A 86 15.59 -0.61 -19.47
CA PRO A 86 15.65 0.00 -18.16
C PRO A 86 16.84 0.95 -18.09
N TYR A 87 16.57 2.22 -17.79
CA TYR A 87 17.61 3.24 -17.71
C TYR A 87 18.31 3.19 -16.35
N ILE A 88 17.52 3.13 -15.27
CA ILE A 88 18.03 3.01 -13.90
C ILE A 88 17.26 1.93 -13.16
N LYS A 89 17.98 1.19 -12.30
CA LYS A 89 17.39 0.27 -11.31
C LYS A 89 17.77 0.77 -9.93
N ILE A 90 16.78 1.26 -9.17
CA ILE A 90 16.97 1.78 -7.82
C ILE A 90 16.70 0.64 -6.83
N PRO A 91 17.73 0.05 -6.19
CA PRO A 91 17.51 -0.97 -5.17
C PRO A 91 16.96 -0.31 -3.90
N PHE A 92 16.01 -0.98 -3.23
CA PHE A 92 15.47 -0.51 -1.98
C PHE A 92 15.07 -1.68 -1.07
N THR A 93 15.37 -1.56 0.22
CA THR A 93 15.04 -2.58 1.22
C THR A 93 14.06 -2.02 2.23
N TYR A 94 12.90 -2.65 2.36
CA TYR A 94 11.96 -2.43 3.46
C TYR A 94 12.39 -3.29 4.64
N SER A 95 12.85 -2.67 5.72
CA SER A 95 13.18 -3.38 6.96
C SER A 95 13.06 -2.47 8.18
N PHE A 96 12.87 -3.09 9.35
CA PHE A 96 12.88 -2.34 10.61
C PHE A 96 14.26 -1.71 10.87
N LYS A 97 15.35 -2.43 10.54
CA LYS A 97 16.74 -1.98 10.73
C LYS A 97 17.05 -0.72 9.92
N SER A 98 16.52 -0.65 8.70
CA SER A 98 16.72 0.50 7.79
C SER A 98 15.74 1.64 8.05
N PHE A 99 14.79 1.51 8.99
CA PHE A 99 13.72 2.48 9.22
C PHE A 99 12.83 2.72 7.98
N THR A 100 12.64 1.69 7.15
CA THR A 100 11.93 1.80 5.88
C THR A 100 10.62 1.02 5.85
N LEU A 101 10.07 0.59 7.00
CA LEU A 101 8.75 -0.08 7.03
C LEU A 101 7.56 0.89 7.02
N GLY A 102 7.78 2.19 7.20
CA GLY A 102 6.69 3.17 7.16
C GLY A 102 5.67 3.01 8.29
N ASN A 103 4.42 3.35 7.98
CA ASN A 103 3.28 2.95 8.77
C ASN A 103 2.98 1.48 8.52
N ARG A 104 2.65 0.79 9.60
CA ARG A 104 2.33 -0.64 9.59
C ARG A 104 0.91 -0.81 10.08
N GLU A 105 0.14 -1.65 9.43
CA GLU A 105 -1.26 -1.90 9.76
C GLU A 105 -1.57 -3.39 9.80
N ILE A 106 -2.48 -3.78 10.69
CA ILE A 106 -3.05 -5.13 10.70
C ILE A 106 -4.56 -5.01 10.83
N ASN A 107 -5.30 -5.66 9.94
CA ASN A 107 -6.76 -5.61 9.88
C ASN A 107 -7.30 -4.15 9.87
N GLY A 108 -6.68 -3.28 9.06
CA GLY A 108 -7.05 -1.86 8.92
C GLY A 108 -6.75 -1.00 10.15
N LYS A 109 -5.94 -1.49 11.10
CA LYS A 109 -5.56 -0.75 12.31
C LYS A 109 -4.05 -0.53 12.34
N ARG A 110 -3.65 0.73 12.41
CA ARG A 110 -2.26 1.13 12.60
C ARG A 110 -1.62 0.54 13.85
N ILE A 111 -0.46 -0.10 13.68
CA ILE A 111 0.38 -0.61 14.75
C ILE A 111 1.16 0.55 15.37
N ARG A 112 1.01 0.76 16.67
CA ARG A 112 1.73 1.81 17.42
C ARG A 112 3.24 1.56 17.44
N ASP A 113 4.03 2.61 17.31
CA ASP A 113 5.51 2.58 17.28
C ASP A 113 6.14 1.71 18.39
N LYS A 114 5.64 1.81 19.64
CA LYS A 114 6.14 0.99 20.76
C LYS A 114 6.00 -0.52 20.53
N LYS A 115 4.89 -0.94 19.89
CA LYS A 115 4.64 -2.35 19.55
C LYS A 115 5.53 -2.81 18.39
N GLN A 116 5.83 -1.92 17.45
CA GLN A 116 6.73 -2.22 16.34
C GLN A 116 8.17 -2.48 16.83
N ILE A 117 8.63 -1.78 17.87
CA ILE A 117 9.94 -2.04 18.48
C ILE A 117 10.00 -3.42 19.12
N GLN A 118 8.91 -3.86 19.74
CA GLN A 118 8.80 -5.18 20.35
C GLN A 118 8.66 -6.31 19.32
N ASN A 119 8.06 -6.01 18.16
CA ASN A 119 7.89 -6.95 17.06
C ASN A 119 8.42 -6.33 15.76
N PRO A 120 9.75 -6.39 15.53
CA PRO A 120 10.38 -5.77 14.38
C PRO A 120 10.06 -6.48 13.06
N TYR A 121 9.62 -7.75 13.14
CA TYR A 121 9.21 -8.53 11.99
C TYR A 121 7.81 -8.17 11.52
N ILE A 122 7.60 -8.24 10.21
CA ILE A 122 6.32 -8.03 9.53
C ILE A 122 5.49 -9.30 9.72
N ALA A 123 4.38 -9.20 10.46
CA ALA A 123 3.52 -10.33 10.74
C ALA A 123 2.70 -10.76 9.50
N PRO A 124 2.17 -11.99 9.47
CA PRO A 124 1.16 -12.38 8.48
C PRO A 124 0.00 -11.39 8.49
N SER A 125 -0.59 -11.16 7.31
CA SER A 125 -1.69 -10.20 7.07
C SER A 125 -1.33 -8.73 7.26
N GLU A 126 -0.12 -8.42 7.74
CA GLU A 126 0.29 -7.06 8.04
C GLU A 126 0.65 -6.30 6.77
N SER A 127 0.17 -5.06 6.68
CA SER A 127 0.53 -4.12 5.62
C SER A 127 1.61 -3.15 6.09
N PHE A 128 2.53 -2.77 5.20
CA PHE A 128 3.67 -1.92 5.49
C PHE A 128 4.10 -1.12 4.26
N GLY A 129 5.01 -0.15 4.44
CA GLY A 129 5.56 0.67 3.36
C GLY A 129 4.82 2.00 3.14
N GLU A 130 3.62 2.16 3.72
CA GLU A 130 2.92 3.44 3.67
C GLU A 130 3.78 4.54 4.33
N THR A 131 3.88 5.72 3.70
CA THR A 131 4.76 6.83 4.12
C THR A 131 6.27 6.57 3.99
N VAL A 132 6.66 5.66 3.11
CA VAL A 132 8.05 5.44 2.71
C VAL A 132 8.24 5.96 1.30
N TYR A 133 9.29 6.75 1.09
CA TYR A 133 9.53 7.46 -0.16
C TYR A 133 10.86 7.05 -0.75
N ILE A 134 10.81 6.56 -1.99
CA ILE A 134 11.99 6.17 -2.75
C ILE A 134 12.28 7.33 -3.71
N PRO A 135 13.37 8.07 -3.53
CA PRO A 135 13.67 9.22 -4.37
C PRO A 135 13.89 8.78 -5.82
N ILE A 136 13.22 9.46 -6.75
CA ILE A 136 13.42 9.29 -8.18
C ILE A 136 14.28 10.47 -8.65
N PRO A 137 15.41 10.22 -9.33
CA PRO A 137 16.23 11.29 -9.90
C PRO A 137 15.42 12.21 -10.81
N GLU A 138 15.76 13.50 -10.89
CA GLU A 138 15.05 14.50 -11.71
C GLU A 138 15.09 14.24 -13.24
N THR A 139 15.71 13.14 -13.66
CA THR A 139 15.70 12.70 -15.05
C THR A 139 14.28 12.32 -15.46
N TYR A 140 13.87 12.74 -16.66
CA TYR A 140 12.57 12.38 -17.21
C TYR A 140 12.46 10.87 -17.44
N PHE A 141 11.49 10.22 -16.80
CA PHE A 141 11.15 8.81 -17.00
C PHE A 141 9.71 8.70 -17.55
N SER A 142 9.52 7.86 -18.56
CA SER A 142 8.21 7.61 -19.18
C SER A 142 7.45 6.44 -18.56
N LYS A 143 8.14 5.53 -17.88
CA LYS A 143 7.54 4.33 -17.30
C LYS A 143 8.31 3.86 -16.07
N PHE A 144 7.57 3.30 -15.13
CA PHE A 144 8.10 2.65 -13.93
C PHE A 144 7.61 1.21 -13.84
N GLU A 145 8.51 0.30 -13.47
CA GLU A 145 8.16 -1.08 -13.08
C GLU A 145 8.75 -1.39 -11.72
N LEU A 146 8.10 -2.27 -10.98
CA LEU A 146 8.57 -2.72 -9.67
C LEU A 146 8.95 -4.18 -9.75
N GLU A 147 10.19 -4.51 -9.41
CA GLU A 147 10.67 -5.88 -9.23
C GLU A 147 10.71 -6.19 -7.73
N ILE A 148 10.02 -7.23 -7.30
CA ILE A 148 10.23 -7.83 -5.97
C ILE A 148 11.39 -8.82 -6.12
N SER A 149 12.55 -8.45 -5.59
CA SER A 149 13.83 -9.13 -5.81
C SER A 149 14.17 -10.20 -4.76
N GLY A 150 13.53 -10.14 -3.59
CA GLY A 150 13.69 -11.17 -2.57
C GLY A 150 13.09 -10.80 -1.23
N VAL A 151 12.96 -11.81 -0.39
CA VAL A 151 12.41 -11.71 0.96
C VAL A 151 13.32 -12.44 1.92
N LYS A 152 13.64 -11.79 3.03
CA LYS A 152 14.30 -12.41 4.17
C LYS A 152 13.27 -12.66 5.27
N TYR A 153 13.17 -13.90 5.71
CA TYR A 153 12.24 -14.31 6.77
C TYR A 153 12.87 -14.15 8.16
N ALA A 154 12.01 -14.16 9.19
CA ALA A 154 12.44 -14.04 10.59
C ALA A 154 13.30 -15.22 11.08
N ASP A 155 13.24 -16.37 10.41
CA ASP A 155 14.10 -17.54 10.65
C ASP A 155 15.51 -17.38 10.05
N GLY A 156 15.75 -16.28 9.34
CA GLY A 156 17.02 -15.96 8.68
C GLY A 156 17.12 -16.49 7.25
N ASN A 157 16.15 -17.29 6.77
CA ASN A 157 16.15 -17.78 5.40
C ASN A 157 15.90 -16.63 4.42
N TYR A 158 16.64 -16.64 3.30
CA TYR A 158 16.47 -15.68 2.23
C TYR A 158 15.94 -16.39 0.98
N GLU A 159 14.84 -15.91 0.47
CA GLU A 159 14.22 -16.37 -0.76
C GLU A 159 14.40 -15.31 -1.83
N LYS A 160 15.11 -15.68 -2.90
CA LYS A 160 15.27 -14.80 -4.06
C LYS A 160 14.00 -14.87 -4.91
N LEU A 161 13.41 -13.72 -5.14
CA LEU A 161 12.18 -13.56 -5.92
C LEU A 161 12.56 -12.75 -7.16
N GLU A 162 12.12 -13.12 -8.35
CA GLU A 162 12.35 -12.32 -9.56
C GLU A 162 11.00 -11.95 -10.16
N VAL A 163 10.12 -11.42 -9.31
CA VAL A 163 8.74 -11.12 -9.66
C VAL A 163 8.67 -9.68 -10.13
N ILE A 164 8.48 -9.49 -11.43
CA ILE A 164 8.17 -8.18 -11.99
C ILE A 164 6.68 -7.95 -11.85
N ALA A 165 6.33 -6.86 -11.17
CA ALA A 165 4.98 -6.45 -10.93
C ALA A 165 4.33 -5.99 -12.25
N GLY A 166 3.58 -6.89 -12.90
CA GLY A 166 2.99 -6.60 -14.21
C GLY A 166 2.21 -7.74 -14.86
N LYS A 167 1.80 -8.79 -14.12
CA LYS A 167 0.94 -9.82 -14.69
C LYS A 167 -0.37 -9.21 -15.18
N ARG A 168 -0.85 -9.66 -16.34
CA ARG A 168 -2.15 -9.22 -16.87
C ARG A 168 -3.25 -9.82 -16.01
N VAL A 169 -4.10 -8.95 -15.48
CA VAL A 169 -5.40 -9.34 -14.94
C VAL A 169 -6.45 -9.09 -16.01
N THR A 170 -7.37 -10.04 -16.21
CA THR A 170 -8.51 -9.84 -17.11
C THR A 170 -9.51 -8.94 -16.42
N LYS A 171 -9.73 -7.73 -16.95
CA LYS A 171 -10.75 -6.83 -16.43
C LYS A 171 -12.12 -7.31 -16.93
N TYR A 172 -13.14 -7.19 -16.09
CA TYR A 172 -14.51 -7.56 -16.43
C TYR A 172 -15.00 -6.84 -17.69
N LYS A 173 -14.62 -5.57 -17.85
CA LYS A 173 -14.95 -4.77 -19.03
C LYS A 173 -14.39 -5.34 -20.34
N ASP A 174 -13.28 -6.08 -20.26
CA ASP A 174 -12.58 -6.67 -21.41
C ASP A 174 -13.20 -8.03 -21.83
N LEU A 175 -14.19 -8.54 -21.08
CA LEU A 175 -14.96 -9.74 -21.46
C LEU A 175 -15.93 -9.44 -22.61
N THR A 176 -16.33 -10.48 -23.35
CA THR A 176 -17.36 -10.38 -24.39
C THR A 176 -18.74 -10.11 -23.78
N ASP A 177 -19.67 -9.58 -24.58
CA ASP A 177 -21.03 -9.27 -24.13
C ASP A 177 -21.78 -10.52 -23.69
N GLU A 178 -21.54 -11.66 -24.34
CA GLU A 178 -22.12 -12.95 -23.96
C GLU A 178 -21.61 -13.41 -22.58
N SER A 179 -20.29 -13.33 -22.33
CA SER A 179 -19.72 -13.66 -21.03
C SER A 179 -20.25 -12.75 -19.91
N LYS A 180 -20.45 -11.46 -20.20
CA LYS A 180 -21.03 -10.49 -19.25
C LYS A 180 -22.51 -10.81 -18.95
N PHE A 181 -23.28 -11.19 -19.96
CA PHE A 181 -24.67 -11.61 -19.77
C PHE A 181 -24.78 -12.85 -18.88
N ILE A 182 -23.95 -13.85 -19.11
CA ILE A 182 -23.94 -15.08 -18.31
C ILE A 182 -23.52 -14.80 -16.88
N TYR A 183 -22.50 -13.96 -16.72
CA TYR A 183 -22.12 -13.46 -15.40
C TYR A 183 -23.33 -12.90 -14.67
N SER A 184 -24.14 -12.05 -15.33
CA SER A 184 -25.32 -11.44 -14.72
C SER A 184 -26.40 -12.46 -14.33
N LYS A 185 -26.56 -13.56 -15.08
CA LYS A 185 -27.50 -14.65 -14.77
C LYS A 185 -27.02 -15.52 -13.62
N LEU A 186 -25.72 -15.81 -13.56
CA LEU A 186 -25.14 -16.66 -12.51
C LEU A 186 -24.97 -15.91 -11.19
N ASN A 187 -24.77 -14.60 -11.22
CA ASN A 187 -24.43 -13.81 -10.04
C ASN A 187 -25.53 -13.82 -8.96
N ILE A 188 -25.30 -14.58 -7.90
CA ILE A 188 -26.16 -14.62 -6.71
C ILE A 188 -25.91 -13.47 -5.73
N PHE A 189 -24.89 -12.64 -5.97
CA PHE A 189 -24.47 -11.54 -5.08
C PHE A 189 -24.93 -10.17 -5.59
N SER A 190 -26.17 -10.06 -6.08
CA SER A 190 -26.74 -8.83 -6.64
C SER A 190 -26.67 -7.64 -5.68
N ALA A 191 -26.98 -7.85 -4.39
CA ALA A 191 -26.88 -6.81 -3.37
C ALA A 191 -25.44 -6.31 -3.15
N ALA A 192 -24.45 -7.19 -3.26
CA ALA A 192 -23.04 -6.79 -3.19
C ALA A 192 -22.60 -6.05 -4.46
N GLU A 193 -23.22 -6.33 -5.61
CA GLU A 193 -22.92 -5.68 -6.90
C GLU A 193 -23.24 -4.19 -6.90
N GLU A 194 -24.30 -3.78 -6.18
CA GLU A 194 -24.70 -2.38 -6.05
C GLU A 194 -23.64 -1.52 -5.35
N LEU A 195 -22.96 -2.09 -4.35
CA LEU A 195 -21.95 -1.40 -3.53
C LEU A 195 -20.53 -1.66 -4.02
N PHE A 196 -20.28 -2.88 -4.48
CA PHE A 196 -18.97 -3.42 -4.85
C PHE A 196 -19.06 -4.07 -6.24
N PRO A 197 -19.11 -3.28 -7.31
CA PRO A 197 -19.17 -3.75 -8.70
C PRO A 197 -18.08 -4.78 -9.02
N THR A 198 -18.37 -5.65 -9.96
CA THR A 198 -17.40 -6.58 -10.52
C THR A 198 -16.52 -5.88 -11.54
N ARG A 199 -15.21 -5.94 -11.30
CA ARG A 199 -14.17 -5.20 -12.03
C ARG A 199 -13.17 -6.12 -12.69
N PHE A 200 -12.94 -7.29 -12.10
CA PHE A 200 -11.94 -8.24 -12.55
C PHE A 200 -12.53 -9.64 -12.59
N VAL A 201 -11.98 -10.46 -13.47
CA VAL A 201 -12.08 -11.91 -13.34
C VAL A 201 -11.25 -12.31 -12.11
N PRO A 202 -11.79 -13.12 -11.18
CA PRO A 202 -11.05 -13.51 -9.99
C PRO A 202 -9.80 -14.31 -10.37
N GLN A 203 -8.73 -14.14 -9.61
CA GLN A 203 -7.46 -14.85 -9.80
C GLN A 203 -7.07 -15.62 -8.55
N LYS A 204 -6.65 -16.86 -8.73
CA LYS A 204 -6.16 -17.71 -7.65
C LYS A 204 -4.62 -17.71 -7.66
N GLY A 205 -4.03 -17.43 -6.51
CA GLY A 205 -2.61 -17.61 -6.27
C GLY A 205 -2.35 -18.61 -5.15
N GLU A 206 -1.08 -18.82 -4.83
CA GLU A 206 -0.64 -19.71 -3.76
C GLU A 206 -0.98 -19.13 -2.37
N TYR A 207 -0.61 -17.87 -2.14
CA TYR A 207 -0.74 -17.19 -0.85
C TYR A 207 -1.94 -16.25 -0.77
N ALA A 208 -2.40 -15.75 -1.90
CA ALA A 208 -3.45 -14.75 -2.01
C ALA A 208 -4.39 -15.05 -3.17
N TRP A 209 -5.55 -14.39 -3.17
CA TRP A 209 -6.49 -14.41 -4.27
C TRP A 209 -7.09 -13.04 -4.53
N LEU A 210 -7.41 -12.78 -5.80
CA LEU A 210 -8.09 -11.57 -6.23
C LEU A 210 -9.58 -11.83 -6.32
N CYS A 211 -10.36 -11.07 -5.57
CA CYS A 211 -11.80 -11.05 -5.68
C CYS A 211 -12.24 -10.25 -6.91
N CYS A 212 -13.41 -10.57 -7.47
CA CYS A 212 -13.96 -9.85 -8.62
C CYS A 212 -14.17 -8.35 -8.37
N CYS A 213 -14.32 -7.91 -7.11
CA CYS A 213 -14.39 -6.48 -6.75
C CYS A 213 -13.03 -5.75 -6.80
N GLY A 214 -11.92 -6.46 -6.98
CA GLY A 214 -10.55 -5.91 -6.99
C GLY A 214 -9.80 -6.00 -5.67
N GLN A 215 -10.42 -6.49 -4.60
CA GLN A 215 -9.74 -6.72 -3.32
C GLN A 215 -8.83 -7.96 -3.40
N LYS A 216 -7.57 -7.80 -2.99
CA LYS A 216 -6.65 -8.92 -2.74
C LYS A 216 -6.86 -9.45 -1.33
N ASN A 217 -7.12 -10.75 -1.23
CA ASN A 217 -7.42 -11.44 0.01
C ASN A 217 -6.37 -12.53 0.26
N LEU A 218 -6.21 -12.90 1.53
CA LEU A 218 -5.41 -14.05 1.92
C LEU A 218 -6.12 -15.33 1.45
N ASN A 219 -5.34 -16.32 1.02
CA ASN A 219 -5.91 -17.60 0.55
C ASN A 219 -6.64 -18.38 1.65
N GLU A 220 -6.34 -18.10 2.91
CA GLU A 220 -7.02 -18.66 4.09
C GLU A 220 -8.45 -18.16 4.28
N LEU A 221 -8.82 -17.05 3.62
CA LEU A 221 -10.14 -16.46 3.74
C LEU A 221 -11.05 -16.99 2.64
N ASP A 222 -12.13 -17.64 3.05
CA ASP A 222 -13.16 -18.17 2.15
C ASP A 222 -14.09 -17.07 1.63
N LYS A 223 -14.02 -15.86 2.19
CA LYS A 223 -14.81 -14.69 1.76
C LYS A 223 -13.94 -13.47 1.59
N CYS A 224 -14.33 -12.61 0.66
CA CYS A 224 -13.66 -11.33 0.43
C CYS A 224 -13.80 -10.41 1.65
N GLU A 225 -12.70 -9.83 2.13
CA GLU A 225 -12.70 -8.90 3.26
C GLU A 225 -13.49 -7.61 2.99
N ASN A 226 -13.65 -7.24 1.71
CA ASN A 226 -14.32 -6.01 1.30
C ASN A 226 -15.80 -6.23 0.95
N CYS A 227 -16.09 -7.12 -0.01
CA CYS A 227 -17.46 -7.33 -0.52
C CYS A 227 -18.17 -8.58 0.01
N LEU A 228 -17.51 -9.37 0.87
CA LEU A 228 -18.03 -10.60 1.49
C LEU A 228 -18.46 -11.72 0.52
N ARG A 229 -18.24 -11.56 -0.79
CA ARG A 229 -18.45 -12.63 -1.78
C ARG A 229 -17.57 -13.83 -1.46
N ASP A 230 -18.14 -15.01 -1.66
CA ASP A 230 -17.49 -16.29 -1.41
C ASP A 230 -16.40 -16.58 -2.46
N ARG A 231 -15.25 -17.07 -2.01
CA ARG A 231 -14.07 -17.34 -2.83
C ARG A 231 -14.33 -18.49 -3.78
N ASP A 232 -14.82 -19.61 -3.26
CA ASP A 232 -14.93 -20.86 -4.02
C ASP A 232 -16.04 -20.72 -5.05
N TRP A 233 -17.16 -20.08 -4.69
CA TRP A 233 -18.20 -19.74 -5.65
C TRP A 233 -17.66 -18.87 -6.80
N GLN A 234 -16.85 -17.84 -6.50
CA GLN A 234 -16.28 -16.97 -7.53
C GLN A 234 -15.39 -17.75 -8.50
N PHE A 235 -14.54 -18.65 -8.00
CA PHE A 235 -13.69 -19.45 -8.87
C PHE A 235 -14.46 -20.52 -9.64
N GLU A 236 -15.50 -21.08 -9.06
CA GLU A 236 -16.32 -22.09 -9.72
C GLU A 236 -17.16 -21.52 -10.88
N ASN A 237 -17.61 -20.26 -10.76
CA ASN A 237 -18.60 -19.67 -11.67
C ASN A 237 -18.05 -18.55 -12.57
N LEU A 238 -16.93 -17.92 -12.21
CA LEU A 238 -16.42 -16.72 -12.91
C LEU A 238 -15.12 -16.97 -13.68
N GLU A 239 -14.71 -18.22 -13.85
CA GLU A 239 -13.56 -18.59 -14.67
C GLU A 239 -13.86 -18.34 -16.16
N VAL A 240 -12.93 -17.70 -16.88
CA VAL A 240 -13.12 -17.29 -18.29
C VAL A 240 -13.57 -18.46 -19.17
N ASN A 241 -12.89 -19.60 -19.07
CA ASN A 241 -13.20 -20.78 -19.89
C ASN A 241 -14.63 -21.28 -19.67
N LYS A 242 -15.14 -21.18 -18.44
CA LYS A 242 -16.50 -21.60 -18.11
C LYS A 242 -17.53 -20.59 -18.61
N LEU A 243 -17.27 -19.30 -18.45
CA LEU A 243 -18.13 -18.25 -19.00
C LEU A 243 -18.23 -18.36 -20.53
N GLU A 244 -17.13 -18.68 -21.21
CA GLU A 244 -17.12 -18.91 -22.66
C GLU A 244 -17.83 -20.20 -23.06
N ASN A 245 -17.67 -21.29 -22.30
CA ASN A 245 -18.36 -22.56 -22.59
C ASN A 245 -19.87 -22.45 -22.34
N ALA A 246 -20.28 -21.86 -21.22
CA ALA A 246 -21.68 -21.56 -20.95
C ALA A 246 -22.27 -20.62 -22.01
N ALA A 247 -21.47 -19.71 -22.58
CA ALA A 247 -21.92 -18.82 -23.66
C ALA A 247 -22.19 -19.59 -24.94
N LYS A 248 -21.35 -20.57 -25.26
CA LYS A 248 -21.56 -21.44 -26.41
C LYS A 248 -22.79 -22.31 -26.22
N GLU A 249 -22.96 -22.92 -25.05
CA GLU A 249 -24.14 -23.74 -24.71
C GLU A 249 -25.43 -22.93 -24.85
N ILE A 250 -25.50 -21.74 -24.23
CA ILE A 250 -26.67 -20.86 -24.32
C ILE A 250 -26.88 -20.36 -25.76
N ALA A 251 -25.83 -20.02 -26.50
CA ALA A 251 -25.95 -19.60 -27.90
C ALA A 251 -26.42 -20.75 -28.82
N GLU A 252 -26.08 -22.00 -28.50
CA GLU A 252 -26.57 -23.20 -29.20
C GLU A 252 -28.03 -23.50 -28.84
N GLU A 253 -28.42 -23.34 -27.58
CA GLU A 253 -29.81 -23.46 -27.10
C GLU A 253 -30.72 -22.33 -27.64
N GLU A 254 -30.25 -21.08 -27.67
CA GLU A 254 -30.99 -19.93 -28.17
C GLU A 254 -31.10 -19.93 -29.71
N LYS A 255 -30.10 -20.50 -30.42
CA LYS A 255 -30.23 -20.81 -31.86
C LYS A 255 -31.40 -21.76 -32.15
N ALA A 256 -31.81 -22.58 -31.18
CA ALA A 256 -32.97 -23.45 -31.30
C ALA A 256 -34.31 -22.75 -30.98
N TYR A 257 -34.32 -21.57 -30.35
CA TYR A 257 -35.53 -21.01 -29.71
C TYR A 257 -35.96 -19.56 -30.01
N PHE A 258 -35.23 -18.73 -30.77
CA PHE A 258 -35.64 -17.47 -31.47
C PHE A 258 -34.69 -16.26 -31.30
N LYS A 259 -34.72 -15.42 -32.36
CA LYS A 259 -34.08 -14.12 -32.67
C LYS A 259 -33.76 -13.15 -31.51
N ASN A 260 -32.49 -12.70 -31.52
CA ASN A 260 -32.01 -11.31 -31.38
C ASN A 260 -32.85 -10.35 -30.51
N GLU A 261 -32.87 -10.54 -29.20
CA GLU A 261 -33.09 -9.41 -28.29
C GLU A 261 -31.75 -8.68 -28.09
N LYS A 262 -31.53 -7.63 -28.89
CA LYS A 262 -30.52 -6.60 -28.60
C LYS A 262 -30.97 -5.75 -27.42
N THR A 263 -31.03 -6.31 -26.22
CA THR A 263 -30.95 -5.47 -25.03
C THR A 263 -29.49 -5.07 -24.88
N SER A 264 -29.13 -3.88 -25.37
CA SER A 264 -27.83 -3.28 -25.06
C SER A 264 -27.78 -3.08 -23.56
N TYR A 265 -27.21 -4.04 -22.84
CA TYR A 265 -26.92 -3.90 -21.43
C TYR A 265 -25.76 -2.91 -21.31
N SER A 266 -26.11 -1.63 -21.29
CA SER A 266 -25.18 -0.53 -21.09
C SER A 266 -24.94 -0.37 -19.60
N GLN A 267 -23.91 -1.04 -19.09
CA GLN A 267 -23.29 -0.71 -17.81
C GLN A 267 -22.36 0.52 -17.90
N LEU A 268 -22.54 1.40 -18.89
CA LEU A 268 -21.74 2.63 -19.01
C LEU A 268 -21.98 3.63 -17.87
N LYS A 269 -22.78 3.29 -16.86
CA LYS A 269 -23.02 4.17 -15.72
C LYS A 269 -21.94 4.12 -14.63
N PHE A 270 -20.91 3.30 -14.76
CA PHE A 270 -19.85 3.22 -13.77
C PHE A 270 -18.46 2.97 -14.35
N LEU A 271 -17.84 4.03 -14.89
CA LEU A 271 -16.37 4.16 -14.86
C LEU A 271 -15.93 4.47 -13.41
N GLN A 272 -16.21 3.55 -12.48
CA GLN A 272 -15.82 3.62 -11.07
C GLN A 272 -14.30 3.62 -10.88
N THR A 273 -13.52 3.30 -11.90
CA THR A 273 -12.05 3.33 -11.83
C THR A 273 -11.52 4.71 -11.50
N ASP A 274 -12.02 5.77 -12.14
CA ASP A 274 -11.44 7.11 -11.94
C ASP A 274 -11.87 7.71 -10.60
N GLU A 275 -13.12 7.50 -10.19
CA GLU A 275 -13.58 7.91 -8.86
C GLU A 275 -12.86 7.15 -7.75
N ASP A 276 -12.66 5.84 -7.88
CA ASP A 276 -11.96 5.05 -6.88
C ASP A 276 -10.47 5.40 -6.82
N ILE A 277 -9.83 5.63 -7.96
CA ILE A 277 -8.46 6.15 -8.01
C ILE A 277 -8.42 7.51 -7.30
N GLN A 278 -9.36 8.42 -7.58
CA GLN A 278 -9.44 9.70 -6.88
C GLN A 278 -9.69 9.55 -5.38
N ARG A 279 -10.52 8.58 -4.95
CA ARG A 279 -10.75 8.28 -3.53
C ARG A 279 -9.47 7.77 -2.87
N LYS A 280 -8.76 6.83 -3.52
CA LYS A 280 -7.46 6.32 -3.04
C LYS A 280 -6.41 7.43 -2.95
N VAL A 281 -6.29 8.24 -3.99
CA VAL A 281 -5.41 9.42 -4.03
C VAL A 281 -5.72 10.36 -2.87
N LYS A 282 -6.98 10.78 -2.70
CA LYS A 282 -7.39 11.69 -1.63
C LYS A 282 -7.15 11.09 -0.24
N ALA A 283 -7.44 9.79 -0.06
CA ALA A 283 -7.22 9.09 1.20
C ALA A 283 -5.72 9.03 1.54
N TYR A 284 -4.89 8.73 0.54
CA TYR A 284 -3.45 8.68 0.66
C TYR A 284 -2.86 10.06 0.98
N GLU A 285 -3.19 11.09 0.22
CA GLU A 285 -2.76 12.49 0.51
C GLU A 285 -3.17 12.94 1.91
N LEU A 286 -4.40 12.59 2.34
CA LEU A 286 -4.87 12.90 3.69
C LEU A 286 -4.07 12.15 4.76
N ALA A 287 -3.73 10.88 4.53
CA ALA A 287 -2.91 10.09 5.45
C ALA A 287 -1.50 10.71 5.59
N MET A 288 -0.88 11.09 4.46
CA MET A 288 0.42 11.77 4.45
C MET A 288 0.37 13.11 5.17
N LYS A 289 -0.65 13.93 4.88
CA LYS A 289 -0.82 15.24 5.53
C LYS A 289 -0.99 15.12 7.04
N LYS A 290 -1.78 14.14 7.51
CA LYS A 290 -1.93 13.86 8.94
C LYS A 290 -0.59 13.49 9.59
N VAL A 291 0.22 12.66 8.93
CA VAL A 291 1.55 12.27 9.42
C VAL A 291 2.48 13.49 9.46
N ALA A 292 2.46 14.34 8.44
CA ALA A 292 3.24 15.57 8.39
C ALA A 292 2.86 16.57 9.48
N GLU A 293 1.57 16.81 9.68
CA GLU A 293 1.07 17.69 10.73
C GLU A 293 1.43 17.16 12.13
N ASP A 294 1.28 15.86 12.37
CA ASP A 294 1.63 15.24 13.65
C ASP A 294 3.13 15.37 13.94
N GLU A 295 3.99 15.16 12.94
CA GLU A 295 5.43 15.28 13.13
C GLU A 295 5.84 16.75 13.31
N ARG A 296 5.27 17.70 12.57
CA ARG A 296 5.46 19.15 12.79
C ARG A 296 5.02 19.58 14.18
N ARG A 297 3.87 19.09 14.67
CA ARG A 297 3.38 19.34 16.04
C ARG A 297 4.30 18.75 17.10
N ARG A 298 4.88 17.57 16.88
CA ARG A 298 5.87 16.96 17.79
C ARG A 298 7.16 17.75 17.80
N MET A 299 7.64 18.21 16.65
CA MET A 299 8.81 19.08 16.54
C MET A 299 8.59 20.40 17.29
N SER A 300 7.46 21.07 17.04
CA SER A 300 7.10 22.32 17.73
C SER A 300 7.02 22.13 19.25
N ARG A 301 6.36 21.05 19.73
CA ARG A 301 6.33 20.72 21.16
C ARG A 301 7.71 20.49 21.76
N ARG A 302 8.64 19.84 21.04
CA ARG A 302 10.03 19.66 21.48
C ARG A 302 10.81 20.97 21.52
N MET A 303 10.64 21.84 20.52
CA MET A 303 11.26 23.16 20.52
C MET A 303 10.81 24.02 21.70
N TRP A 304 9.55 23.88 22.14
CA TRP A 304 9.01 24.58 23.31
C TRP A 304 9.34 23.93 24.67
N LEU A 305 9.83 22.69 24.70
CA LEU A 305 10.21 22.00 25.95
C LEU A 305 11.52 22.56 26.52
N LEU A 306 12.53 22.81 25.68
CA LEU A 306 13.82 23.36 26.10
C LEU A 306 13.72 24.75 26.79
N PRO A 307 13.04 25.76 26.23
CA PRO A 307 12.89 27.06 26.88
C PRO A 307 12.07 26.96 28.18
N ARG A 308 11.09 26.04 28.27
CA ARG A 308 10.35 25.80 29.52
C ARG A 308 11.24 25.21 30.62
N ILE A 309 12.09 24.24 30.27
CA ILE A 309 13.06 23.66 31.22
C ILE A 309 14.06 24.73 31.69
N PHE A 310 14.58 25.54 30.76
CA PHE A 310 15.47 26.65 31.10
C PHE A 310 14.79 27.66 32.04
N LEU A 311 13.54 28.04 31.76
CA LEU A 311 12.78 28.96 32.59
C LEU A 311 12.53 28.39 34.00
N CYS A 312 12.28 27.08 34.13
CA CYS A 312 12.22 26.41 35.44
C CYS A 312 13.55 26.50 36.20
N PHE A 313 14.69 26.28 35.54
CA PHE A 313 16.01 26.42 36.18
C PHE A 313 16.27 27.85 36.66
N VAL A 314 15.89 28.86 35.86
CA VAL A 314 16.00 30.27 36.25
C VAL A 314 15.14 30.57 37.49
N ILE A 315 13.90 30.09 37.54
CA ILE A 315 13.02 30.27 38.72
C ILE A 315 13.64 29.62 39.96
N ILE A 316 14.13 28.38 39.86
CA ILE A 316 14.77 27.67 40.98
C ILE A 316 16.00 28.44 41.48
N TYR A 317 16.81 28.97 40.57
CA TYR A 317 17.96 29.79 40.90
C TYR A 317 17.56 31.10 41.60
N LEU A 318 16.53 31.79 41.12
CA LEU A 318 16.04 33.01 41.77
C LEU A 318 15.52 32.74 43.18
N ILE A 319 14.77 31.65 43.38
CA ILE A 319 14.28 31.23 44.69
C ILE A 319 15.44 30.92 45.64
N SER A 320 16.49 30.22 45.17
CA SER A 320 17.64 29.90 46.02
C SER A 320 18.41 31.17 46.44
N GLN A 321 18.59 32.14 45.55
CA GLN A 321 19.19 33.44 45.88
C GLN A 321 18.34 34.23 46.88
N LEU A 322 17.01 34.19 46.74
CA LEU A 322 16.09 34.84 47.66
C LEU A 322 16.16 34.23 49.07
N ILE A 323 16.24 32.90 49.16
CA ILE A 323 16.42 32.18 50.44
C ILE A 323 17.77 32.55 51.08
N ILE A 324 18.86 32.57 50.30
CA ILE A 324 20.20 32.96 50.79
C ILE A 324 20.17 34.40 51.33
N PHE A 325 19.53 35.32 50.61
CA PHE A 325 19.40 36.73 51.00
C PHE A 325 18.55 36.92 52.27
N ILE A 326 17.44 36.20 52.40
CA ILE A 326 16.62 36.22 53.63
C ILE A 326 17.43 35.67 54.82
N TYR A 327 18.16 34.59 54.61
CA TYR A 327 18.94 33.94 55.66
C TYR A 327 20.12 34.80 56.13
N SER A 328 20.80 35.51 55.22
CA SER A 328 21.88 36.44 55.58
C SER A 328 21.37 37.65 56.36
N ARG A 329 20.16 38.12 56.07
CA ARG A 329 19.52 39.27 56.75
C ARG A 329 18.89 38.93 58.10
N LEU A 330 18.60 37.66 58.37
CA LEU A 330 18.14 37.17 59.68
C LEU A 330 19.29 36.85 60.65
N ARG A 331 20.53 36.75 60.14
CA ARG A 331 21.72 36.38 60.92
C ARG A 331 22.66 37.54 61.25
N GLY A 332 22.44 38.71 60.67
CA GLY A 332 23.07 39.98 61.04
C GLY A 332 22.05 40.87 61.71
#